data_AF-A0A6J3HC45-F1
#
_entry.id   AF-A0A6J3HC45-F1
#
_cell.length_a   1.000
_cell.length_b   1.000
_cell.length_c   1.000
_cell.angle_alpha   90.00
_cell.angle_beta   90.00
_cell.angle_gamma   90.00
#
_symmetry.space_group_name_H-M   'P 1'
#
loop_
_entity.id
_entity.type
_entity.pdbx_description
1 polymer ?
#
loop_
_entity_poly.entity_id
_entity_poly.type
_entity_poly.pdbx_seq_one_letter_code
_entity_poly.pdbx_strand_id
1 'polypeptide(L)'
;MPPSSSAMDQVVYADLNVPGDSGPESSSPSSLPRDVSQGSPWHQFALKLGCAGIILLALVVTGLSVSVTSLIRKSSIEKCSVDIQQNMSKTTERLSLLNCPISWEKVREKCLLLSHTVSPWNNSLADCSTKESRLLLIQDKEELRLTQKLIHDKAVPFWIGLKFSLPEKKWKWINDSFLNSDQTIVGATGDHVGELGRCLIKEGLQNQRAFRKRNC
;
A
#
# COMPACT_ATOMS: atom_id res chain seq x y z
N MET A 1 29.00 25.29 34.39
CA MET A 1 29.59 26.63 34.17
C MET A 1 30.58 26.53 33.02
N PRO A 2 30.69 27.59 32.22
CA PRO A 2 30.38 27.53 30.81
C PRO A 2 31.64 27.92 30.00
N PRO A 3 31.55 28.82 29.02
CA PRO A 3 31.55 28.51 27.61
C PRO A 3 32.83 29.05 26.93
N SER A 4 33.01 28.81 25.65
CA SER A 4 33.74 29.75 24.80
C SER A 4 33.30 29.46 23.37
N SER A 5 32.35 30.25 22.88
CA SER A 5 32.60 31.54 22.23
C SER A 5 33.10 31.33 20.79
N SER A 6 32.16 31.56 19.88
CA SER A 6 32.35 32.31 18.63
C SER A 6 33.79 32.69 18.29
N ALA A 7 34.24 32.25 17.12
CA ALA A 7 35.19 32.99 16.32
C ALA A 7 34.68 33.01 14.88
N MET A 8 34.10 34.14 14.51
CA MET A 8 34.08 34.64 13.14
C MET A 8 35.50 35.12 12.81
N ASP A 9 36.02 34.73 11.66
CA ASP A 9 36.88 35.57 10.83
C ASP A 9 36.75 35.02 9.38
N GLN A 10 36.23 35.79 8.40
CA GLN A 10 36.91 36.82 7.59
C GLN A 10 38.19 36.27 6.94
N VAL A 11 38.51 36.44 5.66
CA VAL A 11 38.10 37.25 4.50
C VAL A 11 38.42 36.35 3.29
N VAL A 12 38.17 36.64 2.00
CA VAL A 12 39.06 37.42 1.13
C VAL A 12 38.40 37.34 -0.26
N TYR A 13 37.85 38.45 -0.72
CA TYR A 13 37.51 38.63 -2.13
C TYR A 13 38.80 38.79 -2.93
N ALA A 14 38.85 38.18 -4.12
CA ALA A 14 39.84 38.53 -5.13
C ALA A 14 39.16 39.42 -6.18
N ASP A 15 39.55 40.68 -6.18
CA ASP A 15 39.35 41.64 -7.26
C ASP A 15 40.45 41.41 -8.30
N LEU A 16 40.08 41.26 -9.57
CA LEU A 16 41.04 41.10 -10.65
C LEU A 16 41.16 42.43 -11.40
N ASN A 17 41.99 43.32 -10.85
CA ASN A 17 42.43 44.51 -11.57
C ASN A 17 43.70 44.16 -12.35
N VAL A 18 43.60 44.11 -13.68
CA VAL A 18 44.79 44.03 -14.54
C VAL A 18 45.18 45.45 -14.99
N PRO A 19 46.45 45.84 -14.82
CA PRO A 19 46.92 47.21 -15.05
C PRO A 19 46.97 47.58 -16.53
N GLY A 20 46.77 48.87 -16.76
CA GLY A 20 46.84 49.52 -18.06
C GLY A 20 48.25 49.67 -18.61
N ASP A 21 48.29 50.00 -19.89
CA ASP A 21 49.48 50.43 -20.60
C ASP A 21 49.38 51.94 -20.90
N SER A 22 50.25 52.68 -20.20
CA SER A 22 51.09 53.82 -20.63
C SER A 22 50.61 54.59 -21.87
N GLY A 23 50.17 55.86 -21.80
CA GLY A 23 50.99 57.07 -21.56
C GLY A 23 51.63 57.61 -22.87
N PRO A 24 52.03 58.89 -23.03
CA PRO A 24 51.87 60.07 -22.15
C PRO A 24 51.44 61.39 -22.88
N GLU A 25 51.11 62.37 -22.03
CA GLU A 25 51.44 63.82 -22.07
C GLU A 25 51.09 64.81 -23.21
N SER A 26 50.77 66.01 -22.69
CA SER A 26 51.03 67.36 -23.24
C SER A 26 49.93 68.06 -24.04
N SER A 27 49.06 68.72 -23.26
CA SER A 27 48.68 70.14 -23.36
C SER A 27 49.24 70.98 -24.51
N SER A 28 48.35 71.59 -25.32
CA SER A 28 48.23 73.05 -25.52
C SER A 28 47.15 73.43 -26.56
N PRO A 29 46.65 74.68 -26.60
CA PRO A 29 45.24 75.01 -26.82
C PRO A 29 44.93 75.68 -28.18
N SER A 30 43.71 76.24 -28.28
CA SER A 30 43.13 77.09 -29.34
C SER A 30 42.40 76.28 -30.42
N SER A 31 41.13 76.46 -30.75
CA SER A 31 40.25 77.63 -30.64
C SER A 31 38.78 77.19 -30.80
N LEU A 32 37.88 77.98 -30.19
CA LEU A 32 36.41 78.00 -30.34
C LEU A 32 35.90 77.69 -31.77
N PRO A 33 34.70 77.08 -31.91
CA PRO A 33 33.46 77.69 -31.44
C PRO A 33 32.54 76.77 -30.59
N ARG A 34 32.13 77.29 -29.42
CA ARG A 34 30.71 77.20 -28.98
C ARG A 34 29.91 78.06 -29.96
N ASP A 35 28.73 77.70 -30.46
CA ASP A 35 27.65 76.95 -29.86
C ASP A 35 26.73 76.37 -30.95
N VAL A 36 25.94 75.38 -30.53
CA VAL A 36 24.82 74.73 -31.23
C VAL A 36 25.18 73.77 -32.37
N SER A 37 25.33 72.49 -32.02
CA SER A 37 25.22 71.38 -32.96
C SER A 37 23.98 70.56 -32.62
N GLN A 38 22.96 70.62 -33.50
CA GLN A 38 21.89 69.63 -33.57
C GLN A 38 22.51 68.26 -33.86
N GLY A 39 22.53 67.37 -32.87
CA GLY A 39 22.80 65.96 -33.06
C GLY A 39 21.65 65.30 -33.84
N SER A 40 21.98 64.49 -34.85
CA SER A 40 20.99 63.96 -35.80
C SER A 40 19.92 63.08 -35.15
N PRO A 41 18.68 63.04 -35.68
CA PRO A 41 17.53 62.39 -35.04
C PRO A 41 17.65 60.86 -34.91
N TRP A 42 18.56 60.22 -35.65
CA TRP A 42 18.58 58.76 -35.84
C TRP A 42 19.00 57.96 -34.60
N HIS A 43 19.76 58.55 -33.67
CA HIS A 43 20.22 57.86 -32.46
C HIS A 43 19.09 57.67 -31.42
N GLN A 44 18.12 58.60 -31.39
CA GLN A 44 16.91 58.49 -30.56
C GLN A 44 15.99 57.38 -31.09
N PHE A 45 15.82 57.29 -32.41
CA PHE A 45 14.99 56.24 -33.02
C PHE A 45 15.58 54.85 -32.87
N ALA A 46 16.90 54.68 -33.01
CA ALA A 46 17.57 53.39 -32.80
C ALA A 46 17.45 52.89 -31.36
N LEU A 47 17.60 53.77 -30.36
CA LEU A 47 17.41 53.42 -28.95
C LEU A 47 15.95 53.05 -28.64
N LYS A 48 14.98 53.78 -29.22
CA LYS A 48 13.54 53.50 -29.04
C LYS A 48 13.12 52.18 -29.68
N LEU A 49 13.64 51.86 -30.86
CA LEU A 49 13.40 50.58 -31.53
C LEU A 49 14.02 49.42 -30.75
N GLY A 50 15.21 49.62 -30.19
CA GLY A 50 15.85 48.66 -29.29
C GLY A 50 15.03 48.42 -28.01
N CYS A 51 14.58 49.48 -27.34
CA CYS A 51 13.73 49.38 -26.16
C CYS A 51 12.39 48.71 -26.45
N ALA A 52 11.75 49.03 -27.58
CA ALA A 52 10.50 48.39 -27.99
C ALA A 52 10.69 46.88 -28.18
N GLY A 53 11.82 46.46 -28.78
CA GLY A 53 12.18 45.05 -28.91
C GLY A 53 12.36 44.35 -27.55
N ILE A 54 13.07 44.98 -26.61
CA ILE A 54 13.29 44.42 -25.27
C ILE A 54 11.96 44.30 -24.49
N ILE A 55 11.07 45.29 -24.60
CA ILE A 55 9.75 45.26 -23.96
C ILE A 55 8.91 44.12 -24.53
N LEU A 56 8.91 43.92 -25.86
CA LEU A 56 8.24 42.80 -26.52
C LEU A 56 8.77 41.46 -26.02
N LEU A 57 10.10 41.30 -25.92
CA LEU A 57 10.70 40.07 -25.41
C LEU A 57 10.32 39.81 -23.94
N ALA A 58 10.32 40.84 -23.09
CA ALA A 58 9.94 40.71 -21.69
C ALA A 58 8.47 40.28 -21.51
N LEU A 59 7.55 40.81 -22.33
CA LEU A 59 6.13 40.41 -22.32
C LEU A 59 5.94 38.95 -22.75
N VAL A 60 6.69 38.49 -23.75
CA VAL A 60 6.66 37.08 -24.17
C VAL A 60 7.21 36.17 -23.08
N VAL A 61 8.35 36.51 -22.46
CA VAL A 61 8.95 35.71 -21.39
C VAL A 61 8.05 35.62 -20.16
N THR A 62 7.42 36.73 -19.76
CA THR A 62 6.47 36.73 -18.65
C THR A 62 5.22 35.91 -18.98
N GLY A 63 4.67 36.04 -20.19
CA GLY A 63 3.57 35.21 -20.68
C GLY A 63 3.90 33.70 -20.67
N LEU A 64 5.07 33.32 -21.17
CA LEU A 64 5.55 31.94 -21.13
C LEU A 64 5.75 31.44 -19.70
N SER A 65 6.30 32.27 -18.81
CA SER A 65 6.50 31.93 -17.39
C SER A 65 5.16 31.66 -16.69
N VAL A 66 4.14 32.49 -16.93
CA VAL A 66 2.79 32.30 -16.38
C VAL A 66 2.13 31.06 -16.98
N SER A 67 2.27 30.83 -18.28
CA SER A 67 1.75 29.64 -18.97
C SER A 67 2.36 28.36 -18.41
N VAL A 68 3.69 28.32 -18.24
CA VAL A 68 4.41 27.21 -17.62
C VAL A 68 3.96 26.99 -16.17
N THR A 69 3.82 28.06 -15.38
CA THR A 69 3.35 27.98 -13.99
C THR A 69 1.91 27.45 -13.91
N SER A 70 1.05 27.84 -14.85
CA SER A 70 -0.34 27.38 -14.97
C SER A 70 -0.42 25.90 -15.36
N LEU A 71 0.40 25.46 -16.33
CA LEU A 71 0.50 24.06 -16.75
C LEU A 71 1.04 23.18 -15.62
N ILE A 72 2.05 23.63 -14.88
CA ILE A 72 2.59 22.92 -13.72
C ILE A 72 1.52 22.80 -12.62
N ARG A 73 0.77 23.88 -12.33
CA ARG A 73 -0.33 23.88 -11.34
C ARG A 73 -1.44 22.90 -11.72
N LYS A 74 -1.82 22.85 -13.00
CA LYS A 74 -2.81 21.91 -13.54
C LYS A 74 -2.34 20.45 -13.35
N SER A 75 -1.08 20.17 -13.67
CA SER A 75 -0.48 18.84 -13.50
C SER A 75 -0.41 18.38 -12.04
N SER A 76 -0.19 19.30 -11.10
CA SER A 76 -0.10 19.01 -9.66
C SER A 76 -1.48 18.78 -9.03
N ILE A 77 -2.52 19.50 -9.50
CA ILE A 77 -3.91 19.30 -9.06
C ILE A 77 -4.45 17.95 -9.52
N GLU A 78 -4.05 17.48 -10.70
CA GLU A 78 -4.41 16.16 -11.23
C GLU A 78 -3.63 15.03 -10.52
N LYS A 79 -2.44 15.32 -9.98
CA LYS A 79 -1.63 14.34 -9.23
C LYS A 79 -2.15 14.10 -7.80
N CYS A 80 -2.56 15.14 -7.09
CA CYS A 80 -3.16 14.99 -5.75
C CYS A 80 -4.56 14.35 -5.79
N SER A 81 -5.33 14.53 -6.86
CA SER A 81 -6.66 13.91 -6.99
C SER A 81 -6.57 12.40 -7.21
N VAL A 82 -5.54 11.91 -7.91
CA VAL A 82 -5.33 10.47 -8.17
C VAL A 82 -4.85 9.73 -6.91
N ASP A 83 -3.98 10.33 -6.09
CA ASP A 83 -3.47 9.70 -4.86
C ASP A 83 -4.53 9.59 -3.74
N ILE A 84 -5.45 10.57 -3.63
CA ILE A 84 -6.54 10.52 -2.63
C ILE A 84 -7.57 9.43 -2.99
N GLN A 85 -7.89 9.28 -4.28
CA GLN A 85 -8.87 8.30 -4.74
C GLN A 85 -8.34 6.86 -4.68
N GLN A 86 -7.05 6.64 -4.99
CA GLN A 86 -6.40 5.34 -4.85
C GLN A 86 -6.17 4.94 -3.39
N ASN A 87 -5.89 5.90 -2.49
CA ASN A 87 -5.71 5.59 -1.07
C ASN A 87 -7.04 5.15 -0.41
N MET A 88 -8.17 5.71 -0.82
CA MET A 88 -9.50 5.35 -0.29
C MET A 88 -10.01 4.01 -0.82
N SER A 89 -9.75 3.66 -2.09
CA SER A 89 -10.08 2.32 -2.63
C SER A 89 -9.17 1.23 -2.05
N LYS A 90 -7.86 1.50 -1.94
CA LYS A 90 -6.89 0.55 -1.35
C LYS A 90 -7.11 0.31 0.14
N THR A 91 -7.57 1.32 0.88
CA THR A 91 -7.91 1.17 2.31
C THR A 91 -9.23 0.42 2.49
N THR A 92 -10.22 0.68 1.64
CA THR A 92 -11.50 -0.06 1.63
C THR A 92 -11.31 -1.52 1.24
N GLU A 93 -10.50 -1.81 0.21
CA GLU A 93 -10.16 -3.19 -0.21
C GLU A 93 -9.38 -3.96 0.88
N ARG A 94 -8.43 -3.29 1.55
CA ARG A 94 -7.70 -3.87 2.69
C ARG A 94 -8.59 -4.11 3.90
N LEU A 95 -9.57 -3.25 4.16
CA LEU A 95 -10.56 -3.45 5.23
C LEU A 95 -11.54 -4.57 4.89
N SER A 96 -11.93 -4.74 3.62
CA SER A 96 -12.73 -5.89 3.18
C SER A 96 -11.97 -7.21 3.23
N LEU A 97 -10.64 -7.22 3.08
CA LEU A 97 -9.80 -8.41 3.28
C LEU A 97 -9.72 -8.86 4.74
N LEU A 98 -9.96 -7.96 5.70
CA LEU A 98 -9.92 -8.28 7.13
C LEU A 98 -11.25 -8.86 7.65
N ASN A 99 -12.32 -8.74 6.86
CA ASN A 99 -13.65 -9.18 7.22
C ASN A 99 -14.05 -10.41 6.41
N CYS A 100 -14.84 -11.28 7.06
CA CYS A 100 -15.37 -12.44 6.37
C CYS A 100 -16.47 -12.03 5.38
N PRO A 101 -16.61 -12.74 4.24
CA PRO A 101 -17.70 -12.49 3.31
C PRO A 101 -19.07 -12.65 4.00
N ILE A 102 -20.12 -12.11 3.38
CA ILE A 102 -21.49 -12.25 3.89
C ILE A 102 -21.82 -13.74 4.05
N SER A 103 -22.44 -14.10 5.18
CA SER A 103 -22.78 -15.47 5.60
C SER A 103 -21.60 -16.34 6.08
N TRP A 104 -20.38 -15.79 6.19
CA TRP A 104 -19.24 -16.48 6.79
C TRP A 104 -18.97 -15.96 8.21
N GLU A 105 -18.66 -16.87 9.12
CA GLU A 105 -18.40 -16.59 10.54
C GLU A 105 -16.89 -16.43 10.77
N LYS A 106 -16.46 -15.38 11.47
CA LYS A 106 -15.03 -15.15 11.75
C LYS A 106 -14.54 -15.98 12.95
N VAL A 107 -13.45 -16.72 12.76
CA VAL A 107 -12.71 -17.43 13.81
C VAL A 107 -11.23 -17.10 13.67
N ARG A 108 -10.72 -16.21 14.52
CA ARG A 108 -9.37 -15.62 14.38
C ARG A 108 -9.17 -15.05 12.97
N GLU A 109 -8.17 -15.55 12.24
CA GLU A 109 -7.82 -15.17 10.88
C GLU A 109 -8.50 -16.05 9.82
N LYS A 110 -9.48 -16.87 10.21
CA LYS A 110 -10.26 -17.74 9.31
C LYS A 110 -11.71 -17.29 9.22
N CYS A 111 -12.30 -17.57 8.06
CA CYS A 111 -13.73 -17.43 7.82
C CYS A 111 -14.32 -18.82 7.64
N LEU A 112 -15.39 -19.11 8.37
CA LEU A 112 -16.05 -20.40 8.39
C LEU A 112 -17.48 -20.27 7.83
N LEU A 113 -17.75 -20.97 6.73
CA LEU A 113 -19.10 -21.19 6.24
C LEU A 113 -19.58 -22.55 6.74
N LEU A 114 -20.75 -22.57 7.36
CA LEU A 114 -21.38 -23.80 7.81
C LEU A 114 -22.35 -24.29 6.75
N SER A 115 -22.28 -25.57 6.40
CA SER A 115 -23.23 -26.15 5.45
C SER A 115 -24.65 -26.12 6.02
N HIS A 116 -25.61 -25.81 5.15
CA HIS A 116 -27.04 -25.86 5.46
C HIS A 116 -27.65 -27.22 5.11
N THR A 117 -26.88 -28.10 4.47
CA THR A 117 -27.30 -29.45 4.06
C THR A 117 -26.28 -30.48 4.51
N VAL A 118 -26.77 -31.69 4.79
CA VAL A 118 -25.91 -32.84 5.09
C VAL A 118 -25.58 -33.55 3.79
N SER A 119 -24.30 -33.78 3.54
CA SER A 119 -23.81 -34.56 2.38
C SER A 119 -22.70 -35.52 2.82
N PRO A 120 -22.34 -36.53 2.01
CA PRO A 120 -21.17 -37.36 2.26
C PRO A 120 -19.88 -36.52 2.37
N TRP A 121 -18.86 -37.03 3.07
CA TRP A 121 -17.65 -36.24 3.36
C TRP A 121 -16.93 -35.81 2.07
N ASN A 122 -16.83 -36.70 1.08
CA ASN A 122 -16.22 -36.38 -0.22
C ASN A 122 -16.99 -35.27 -0.97
N ASN A 123 -18.33 -35.26 -0.89
CA ASN A 123 -19.14 -34.22 -1.50
C ASN A 123 -18.97 -32.88 -0.78
N SER A 124 -18.88 -32.90 0.55
CA SER A 124 -18.57 -31.70 1.34
C SER A 124 -17.18 -31.15 1.03
N LEU A 125 -16.19 -32.04 0.83
CA LEU A 125 -14.84 -31.64 0.40
C LEU A 125 -14.88 -30.92 -0.97
N ALA A 126 -15.57 -31.52 -1.94
CA ALA A 126 -15.74 -30.92 -3.27
C ALA A 126 -16.51 -29.59 -3.21
N ASP A 127 -17.60 -29.52 -2.44
CA ASP A 127 -18.38 -28.29 -2.27
C ASP A 127 -17.53 -27.14 -1.69
N CYS A 128 -16.73 -27.41 -0.66
CA CYS A 128 -15.77 -26.43 -0.15
C CYS A 128 -14.81 -25.94 -1.23
N SER A 129 -14.27 -26.84 -2.07
CA SER A 129 -13.37 -26.46 -3.16
C SER A 129 -14.06 -25.60 -4.22
N THR A 130 -15.33 -25.86 -4.55
CA THR A 130 -16.10 -24.99 -5.48
C THR A 130 -16.30 -23.58 -4.95
N LYS A 131 -16.22 -23.39 -3.63
CA LYS A 131 -16.31 -22.10 -2.94
C LYS A 131 -14.93 -21.50 -2.63
N GLU A 132 -13.89 -21.95 -3.34
CA GLU A 132 -12.49 -21.52 -3.14
C GLU A 132 -12.02 -21.67 -1.68
N SER A 133 -12.57 -22.68 -1.00
CA SER A 133 -12.35 -22.95 0.41
C SER A 133 -11.95 -24.41 0.64
N ARG A 134 -11.90 -24.82 1.91
CA ARG A 134 -11.56 -26.18 2.31
C ARG A 134 -12.37 -26.59 3.53
N LEU A 135 -12.55 -27.89 3.73
CA LEU A 135 -13.13 -28.39 4.99
C LEU A 135 -12.32 -27.87 6.19
N LEU A 136 -13.01 -27.62 7.30
CA LEU A 136 -12.41 -27.03 8.48
C LEU A 136 -11.17 -27.81 8.95
N LEU A 137 -10.03 -27.11 8.97
CA LEU A 137 -8.74 -27.56 9.48
C LEU A 137 -8.44 -26.78 10.76
N ILE A 138 -8.31 -27.49 11.88
CA ILE A 138 -8.03 -26.89 13.18
C ILE A 138 -6.53 -27.00 13.45
N GLN A 139 -5.85 -25.87 13.67
CA GLN A 139 -4.39 -25.84 13.78
C GLN A 139 -3.89 -25.91 15.20
N ASP A 140 -4.65 -25.40 16.17
CA ASP A 140 -4.24 -25.37 17.57
C ASP A 140 -5.43 -25.49 18.54
N LYS A 141 -5.12 -25.69 19.83
CA LYS A 141 -6.10 -25.88 20.90
C LYS A 141 -7.02 -24.67 21.11
N GLU A 142 -6.53 -23.46 20.88
CA GLU A 142 -7.31 -22.25 21.08
C GLU A 142 -8.25 -22.00 19.88
N GLU A 143 -7.81 -22.30 18.66
CA GLU A 143 -8.69 -22.37 17.50
C GLU A 143 -9.79 -23.42 17.69
N LEU A 144 -9.45 -24.61 18.21
CA LEU A 144 -10.44 -25.64 18.56
C LEU A 144 -11.50 -25.10 19.53
N ARG A 145 -11.06 -24.43 20.60
CA ARG A 145 -11.93 -23.87 21.63
C ARG A 145 -12.88 -22.80 21.06
N LEU A 146 -12.36 -21.89 20.25
CA LEU A 146 -13.15 -20.84 19.61
C LEU A 146 -14.15 -21.42 18.60
N THR A 147 -13.71 -22.37 17.79
CA THR A 147 -14.56 -23.07 16.84
C THR A 147 -15.68 -23.82 17.56
N GLN A 148 -15.37 -24.58 18.61
CA GLN A 148 -16.38 -25.28 19.42
C GLN A 148 -17.42 -24.34 20.02
N LYS A 149 -17.01 -23.14 20.45
CA LYS A 149 -17.93 -22.11 20.94
C LYS A 149 -18.84 -21.59 19.82
N LEU A 150 -18.29 -21.33 18.64
CA LEU A 150 -19.05 -20.84 17.47
C LEU A 150 -20.08 -21.87 17.00
N ILE A 151 -19.71 -23.15 16.97
CA ILE A 151 -20.53 -24.24 16.41
C ILE A 151 -21.42 -24.95 17.44
N HIS A 152 -21.44 -24.47 18.68
CA HIS A 152 -22.11 -25.12 19.81
C HIS A 152 -23.60 -25.36 19.53
N ASP A 153 -24.30 -24.32 19.05
CA ASP A 153 -25.75 -24.30 18.88
C ASP A 153 -26.19 -24.47 17.40
N LYS A 154 -25.27 -24.92 16.54
CA LYS A 154 -25.57 -25.10 15.12
C LYS A 154 -26.30 -26.43 14.93
N ALA A 155 -27.51 -26.35 14.39
CA ALA A 155 -28.46 -27.46 14.29
C ALA A 155 -28.24 -28.39 13.10
N VAL A 156 -27.47 -27.98 12.09
CA VAL A 156 -27.18 -28.80 10.92
C VAL A 156 -25.84 -29.52 11.12
N PRO A 157 -25.77 -30.86 10.93
CA PRO A 157 -24.50 -31.57 10.96
C PRO A 157 -23.57 -31.14 9.83
N PHE A 158 -22.27 -31.05 10.11
CA PHE A 158 -21.27 -30.74 9.10
C PHE A 158 -19.94 -31.45 9.37
N TRP A 159 -19.23 -31.77 8.30
CA TRP A 159 -17.94 -32.44 8.37
C TRP A 159 -16.80 -31.46 8.66
N ILE A 160 -15.76 -31.96 9.32
CA ILE A 160 -14.46 -31.29 9.37
C ILE A 160 -13.45 -32.04 8.51
N GLY A 161 -12.32 -31.39 8.22
CA GLY A 161 -11.28 -31.92 7.34
C GLY A 161 -10.44 -33.04 7.97
N LEU A 162 -10.99 -33.82 8.91
CA LEU A 162 -10.27 -34.88 9.62
C LEU A 162 -10.82 -36.26 9.21
N LYS A 163 -9.92 -37.11 8.70
CA LYS A 163 -10.20 -38.46 8.21
C LYS A 163 -9.23 -39.46 8.83
N PHE A 164 -9.71 -40.65 9.14
CA PHE A 164 -8.85 -41.71 9.65
C PHE A 164 -8.07 -42.36 8.51
N SER A 165 -6.75 -42.47 8.69
CA SER A 165 -5.85 -43.14 7.75
C SER A 165 -5.39 -44.46 8.34
N LEU A 166 -5.74 -45.56 7.66
CA LEU A 166 -5.43 -46.92 8.12
C LEU A 166 -3.96 -47.31 7.96
N PRO A 167 -3.29 -46.98 6.84
CA PRO A 167 -1.88 -47.35 6.69
C PRO A 167 -1.04 -46.82 7.86
N GLU A 168 -1.34 -45.61 8.32
CA GLU A 168 -0.66 -44.93 9.42
C GLU A 168 -1.34 -45.12 10.77
N LYS A 169 -2.55 -45.70 10.80
CA LYS A 169 -3.42 -45.88 11.97
C LYS A 169 -3.61 -44.58 12.77
N LYS A 170 -3.77 -43.46 12.07
CA LYS A 170 -3.82 -42.11 12.65
C LYS A 170 -4.85 -41.25 11.95
N TRP A 171 -5.39 -40.28 12.70
CA TRP A 171 -6.18 -39.20 12.11
C TRP A 171 -5.29 -38.27 11.31
N LYS A 172 -5.69 -38.04 10.05
CA LYS A 172 -5.01 -37.16 9.10
C LYS A 172 -5.95 -36.05 8.69
N TRP A 173 -5.43 -34.84 8.65
CA TRP A 173 -6.11 -33.69 8.11
C TRP A 173 -6.04 -33.69 6.58
N ILE A 174 -6.94 -32.95 5.93
CA ILE A 174 -6.97 -32.77 4.47
C ILE A 174 -5.71 -32.12 3.88
N ASN A 175 -4.84 -31.54 4.70
CA ASN A 175 -3.53 -30.98 4.30
C ASN A 175 -2.39 -31.99 4.50
N ASP A 176 -2.72 -33.28 4.66
CA ASP A 176 -1.79 -34.37 4.92
C ASP A 176 -1.02 -34.33 6.25
N SER A 177 -1.30 -33.36 7.13
CA SER A 177 -0.75 -33.36 8.49
C SER A 177 -1.51 -34.32 9.39
N PHE A 178 -0.82 -34.91 10.37
CA PHE A 178 -1.47 -35.75 11.39
C PHE A 178 -2.07 -34.89 12.50
N LEU A 179 -3.13 -35.40 13.13
CA LEU A 179 -3.65 -34.79 14.36
C LEU A 179 -2.58 -34.85 15.46
N ASN A 180 -2.21 -33.69 15.99
CA ASN A 180 -1.22 -33.60 17.05
C ASN A 180 -1.77 -34.15 18.37
N SER A 181 -0.90 -34.75 19.20
CA SER A 181 -1.29 -35.34 20.48
C SER A 181 -1.74 -34.31 21.52
N ASP A 182 -1.31 -33.05 21.40
CA ASP A 182 -1.72 -31.94 22.27
C ASP A 182 -3.13 -31.41 21.94
N GLN A 183 -3.66 -31.73 20.75
CA GLN A 183 -5.00 -31.38 20.30
C GLN A 183 -5.99 -32.49 20.62
N THR A 184 -6.59 -32.43 21.80
CA THR A 184 -7.66 -33.36 22.19
C THR A 184 -8.98 -33.00 21.52
N ILE A 185 -9.24 -33.56 20.33
CA ILE A 185 -10.54 -33.49 19.67
C ILE A 185 -11.42 -34.62 20.20
N VAL A 186 -12.36 -34.27 21.10
CA VAL A 186 -13.36 -35.21 21.63
C VAL A 186 -14.16 -35.78 20.47
N GLY A 187 -14.11 -37.10 20.30
CA GLY A 187 -14.70 -37.80 19.15
C GLY A 187 -13.66 -38.44 18.22
N ALA A 188 -12.43 -37.91 18.16
CA ALA A 188 -11.32 -38.55 17.47
C ALA A 188 -10.55 -39.55 18.37
N THR A 189 -10.75 -39.45 19.69
CA THR A 189 -10.14 -40.34 20.70
C THR A 189 -10.82 -41.72 20.74
N GLY A 190 -10.12 -42.72 21.28
CA GLY A 190 -10.64 -44.09 21.49
C GLY A 190 -10.06 -45.14 20.54
N ASP A 191 -10.54 -46.37 20.67
CA ASP A 191 -10.04 -47.54 19.94
C ASP A 191 -10.24 -47.43 18.42
N HIS A 192 -9.26 -47.94 17.66
CA HIS A 192 -9.12 -47.78 16.20
C HIS A 192 -9.52 -49.04 15.41
N VAL A 193 -10.11 -50.02 16.09
CA VAL A 193 -10.56 -51.27 15.46
C VAL A 193 -11.73 -50.98 14.52
N GLY A 194 -11.54 -51.25 13.22
CA GLY A 194 -12.59 -51.14 12.20
C GLY A 194 -12.84 -49.73 11.65
N GLU A 195 -11.90 -48.80 11.73
CA GLU A 195 -12.08 -47.39 11.32
C GLU A 195 -11.85 -47.10 9.81
N LEU A 196 -12.08 -48.10 8.93
CA LEU A 196 -12.03 -47.89 7.49
C LEU A 196 -13.05 -46.82 7.05
N GLY A 197 -12.58 -45.84 6.28
CA GLY A 197 -13.44 -44.80 5.72
C GLY A 197 -14.18 -43.99 6.79
N ARG A 198 -13.54 -43.72 7.94
CA ARG A 198 -14.14 -42.88 8.98
C ARG A 198 -13.68 -41.43 8.88
N CYS A 199 -14.65 -40.54 8.99
CA CYS A 199 -14.49 -39.10 8.97
C CYS A 199 -15.11 -38.50 10.25
N LEU A 200 -14.68 -37.30 10.63
CA LEU A 200 -15.19 -36.62 11.82
C LEU A 200 -16.28 -35.60 11.45
N ILE A 201 -17.45 -35.72 12.07
CA ILE A 201 -18.60 -34.83 11.89
C ILE A 201 -18.94 -34.11 13.19
N LYS A 202 -19.36 -32.84 13.10
CA LYS A 202 -20.12 -32.18 14.16
C LYS A 202 -21.59 -32.50 13.95
N GLU A 203 -22.21 -33.21 14.89
CA GLU A 203 -23.65 -33.47 14.85
C GLU A 203 -24.43 -32.22 15.26
N GLY A 204 -25.58 -32.04 14.62
CA GLY A 204 -26.49 -30.92 14.83
C GLY A 204 -27.60 -31.29 15.81
N LEU A 205 -27.32 -31.28 17.12
CA LEU A 205 -28.30 -31.38 18.21
C LEU A 205 -27.65 -30.92 19.53
N GLN A 206 -28.48 -30.33 20.40
CA GLN A 206 -28.11 -29.44 21.51
C GLN A 206 -27.06 -29.99 22.49
N ASN A 207 -26.16 -29.09 22.90
CA ASN A 207 -25.28 -29.21 24.06
C ASN A 207 -24.12 -30.24 23.97
N GLN A 208 -23.81 -30.75 22.78
CA GLN A 208 -22.62 -31.58 22.57
C GLN A 208 -21.49 -30.79 21.90
N ARG A 209 -20.42 -30.55 22.66
CA ARG A 209 -19.13 -30.02 22.17
C ARG A 209 -18.28 -31.05 21.42
N ALA A 210 -18.67 -32.32 21.49
CA ALA A 210 -17.93 -33.43 20.89
C ALA A 210 -18.26 -33.60 19.41
N PHE A 211 -17.25 -34.00 18.64
CA PHE A 211 -17.41 -34.53 17.29
C PHE A 211 -17.74 -36.02 17.36
N ARG A 212 -18.20 -36.60 16.25
CA ARG A 212 -18.45 -38.04 16.12
C ARG A 212 -17.74 -38.62 14.91
N LYS A 213 -17.33 -39.89 15.04
CA LYS A 213 -16.81 -40.69 13.93
C LYS A 213 -17.98 -41.22 13.11
N ARG A 214 -18.01 -40.97 11.81
CA ARG A 214 -19.02 -41.49 10.89
C ARG A 214 -18.35 -41.99 9.62
N ASN A 215 -19.06 -42.75 8.79
CA ASN A 215 -18.53 -43.14 7.49
C ASN A 215 -18.42 -41.90 6.62
N CYS A 216 -17.27 -41.73 5.98
CA CYS A 216 -17.12 -40.88 4.81
C CYS A 216 -18.05 -41.40 3.71
#